data_AF-A0AAV8Q1E4-F1
#
_entry.id   AF-A0AAV8Q1E4-F1
#
_cell.length_a   1.000
_cell.length_b   1.000
_cell.length_c   1.000
_cell.angle_alpha   90.00
_cell.angle_beta   90.00
_cell.angle_gamma   90.00
#
_symmetry.space_group_name_H-M   'P 1'
#
loop_
_entity.id
_entity.type
_entity.pdbx_description
1 polymer ?
#
loop_
_entity_poly.entity_id
_entity_poly.type
_entity_poly.pdbx_seq_one_letter_code
_entity_poly.pdbx_strand_id
1 'polypeptide(L)'
;MASREMAFLGIHLLLCWAAVSGAEYAMAYKDPNQPVKSRIRDLMQRMTLAEKIGQMTQIERKVATPQIMKDFFIGSVLSGGGSVPAPRASAGAWVDMINELQRGSLSTRLGIPMIYGIDAIHGNNNVYNATIFPHNVGLGATRDPELVKRIGAATALEVRATGIPYAFAPCIAVCRDPRWGRCFESYSEDHRIVQAMTDIILGLQGDVPENHAKGFPYVAGGRKVVACAKHFVGDGGTQKGINENDTIIDPNGLFGIHMPAYLDAIAKGVSTVMISYSSWNGVKMHTNRDLITGVLKNKLGFKGLVISDWEGLDRITSPPGANYTYSVEAGINAGIDMVMVPKRYAEFIGNLTFLVKHKFISMSRIDDAVRRILRVKFALGLFDKPLADLSLADQLGKKEHRELAREAVRKSLVLLKNGKNSDDVPLLPLPKKAPRILVAGSHAHNMGYQCGGWTIEWYGGSGRITAGTTILEAIRSTVDPATEVVFSENPDADLLRDHDFSYAIVVVGEHPYAETFGDSLNLTLAAPGPTTIQRVCGAVKCVVVLVTGRPVVIEPYLTVMDALVAAWLPGSEGQGVADVLFGDSGFTGRLPRTWFRSVDQLPMNAGDPHYDPLFPLGFGLTTEEPCISDV
;
A
#
# COMPACT_ATOMS: atom_id res chain seq x y z
N MET A 1 -1.50 21.27 -85.22
CA MET A 1 -1.55 22.01 -83.93
C MET A 1 -2.27 21.18 -82.86
N ALA A 2 -1.95 19.87 -82.76
CA ALA A 2 -2.72 18.88 -81.98
C ALA A 2 -1.84 17.91 -81.19
N SER A 3 -0.56 18.26 -80.95
CA SER A 3 0.39 17.43 -80.19
C SER A 3 0.94 18.13 -78.93
N ARG A 4 0.48 19.35 -78.63
CA ARG A 4 0.89 20.11 -77.43
C ARG A 4 -0.13 20.11 -76.28
N GLU A 5 -1.37 19.66 -76.52
CA GLU A 5 -2.41 19.63 -75.48
C GLU A 5 -2.44 18.33 -74.67
N MET A 6 -1.87 17.22 -75.17
CA MET A 6 -1.81 15.96 -74.41
C MET A 6 -0.68 15.91 -73.36
N ALA A 7 0.31 16.80 -73.44
CA ALA A 7 1.40 16.85 -72.45
C ALA A 7 1.00 17.57 -71.14
N PHE A 8 0.01 18.48 -71.19
CA PHE A 8 -0.45 19.22 -70.01
C PHE A 8 -1.53 18.47 -69.21
N LEU A 9 -2.26 17.54 -69.83
CA LEU A 9 -3.24 16.70 -69.12
C LEU A 9 -2.57 15.59 -68.29
N GLY A 10 -1.43 15.06 -68.75
CA GLY A 10 -0.65 14.04 -68.04
C GLY A 10 0.02 14.56 -66.76
N ILE A 11 0.44 15.83 -66.74
CA ILE A 11 1.10 16.44 -65.56
C ILE A 11 0.07 16.83 -64.48
N HIS A 12 -1.16 17.19 -64.85
CA HIS A 12 -2.23 17.42 -63.86
C HIS A 12 -2.82 16.13 -63.29
N LEU A 13 -2.84 15.02 -64.04
CA LEU A 13 -3.25 13.72 -63.49
C LEU A 13 -2.19 13.11 -62.56
N LEU A 14 -0.90 13.35 -62.79
CA LEU A 14 0.18 12.94 -61.88
C LEU A 14 0.26 13.79 -60.59
N LEU A 15 -0.11 15.08 -60.65
CA LEU A 15 -0.22 15.93 -59.46
C LEU A 15 -1.49 15.66 -58.63
N CYS A 16 -2.56 15.15 -59.26
CA CYS A 16 -3.75 14.68 -58.52
C CYS A 16 -3.61 13.26 -57.97
N TRP A 17 -2.75 12.41 -58.53
CA TRP A 17 -2.42 11.09 -57.95
C TRP A 17 -1.42 11.17 -56.79
N ALA A 18 -0.60 12.22 -56.72
CA ALA A 18 0.21 12.51 -55.53
C ALA A 18 -0.61 13.08 -54.35
N ALA A 19 -1.86 13.51 -54.60
CA ALA A 19 -2.78 14.01 -53.58
C ALA A 19 -3.84 12.97 -53.14
N VAL A 20 -3.88 11.80 -53.79
CA VAL A 20 -4.85 10.72 -53.50
C VAL A 20 -4.15 9.37 -53.30
N SER A 21 -2.86 9.37 -52.97
CA SER A 21 -2.29 8.29 -52.16
C SER A 21 -2.61 8.63 -50.71
N GLY A 22 -3.71 8.08 -50.20
CA GLY A 22 -4.15 8.20 -48.82
C GLY A 22 -3.12 7.60 -47.86
N ALA A 23 -2.08 8.37 -47.55
CA ALA A 23 -1.49 8.31 -46.24
C ALA A 23 -2.59 8.73 -45.28
N GLU A 24 -3.31 7.76 -44.71
CA GLU A 24 -3.74 7.92 -43.32
C GLU A 24 -2.53 8.54 -42.61
N TYR A 25 -2.63 9.80 -42.17
CA TYR A 25 -1.58 10.42 -41.39
C TYR A 25 -1.32 9.46 -40.23
N ALA A 26 -0.21 8.70 -40.30
CA ALA A 26 0.10 7.67 -39.33
C ALA A 26 0.02 8.34 -37.96
N MET A 27 -0.95 7.93 -37.14
CA MET A 27 -1.20 8.55 -35.85
C MET A 27 0.02 8.27 -34.97
N ALA A 28 0.91 9.26 -34.84
CA ALA A 28 2.19 9.11 -34.17
C ALA A 28 2.02 8.55 -32.75
N TYR A 29 0.91 8.88 -32.06
CA TYR A 29 0.62 8.33 -30.75
C TYR A 29 0.40 6.80 -30.71
N LYS A 30 0.03 6.18 -31.83
CA LYS A 30 -0.13 4.72 -31.96
C LYS A 30 1.16 4.00 -32.35
N ASP A 31 2.16 4.71 -32.87
CA ASP A 31 3.44 4.11 -33.25
C ASP A 31 4.35 3.93 -32.02
N PRO A 32 4.67 2.69 -31.60
CA PRO A 32 5.51 2.42 -30.44
C PRO A 32 6.95 2.89 -30.62
N ASN A 33 7.41 3.13 -31.86
CA ASN A 33 8.77 3.58 -32.14
C ASN A 33 8.94 5.10 -31.97
N GLN A 34 7.83 5.85 -31.82
CA GLN A 34 7.90 7.29 -31.59
C GLN A 34 8.29 7.60 -30.14
N PRO A 35 9.10 8.64 -29.91
CA PRO A 35 9.38 9.12 -28.56
C PRO A 35 8.09 9.42 -27.80
N VAL A 36 8.02 9.04 -26.52
CA VAL A 36 6.84 9.26 -25.65
C VAL A 36 6.35 10.71 -25.70
N LYS A 37 7.27 11.69 -25.72
CA LYS A 37 6.93 13.12 -25.83
C LYS A 37 6.18 13.45 -27.13
N SER A 38 6.56 12.83 -28.25
CA SER A 38 5.90 12.99 -29.55
C SER A 38 4.53 12.33 -29.55
N ARG A 39 4.42 11.11 -29.01
CA ARG A 39 3.15 10.38 -28.86
C ARG A 39 2.12 11.19 -28.05
N ILE A 40 2.55 11.75 -26.91
CA ILE A 40 1.68 12.59 -26.07
C ILE A 40 1.26 13.87 -26.81
N ARG A 41 2.18 14.55 -27.49
CA ARG A 41 1.87 15.79 -28.22
C ARG A 41 0.81 15.53 -29.29
N ASP A 42 1.00 14.49 -30.10
CA ASP A 42 0.08 14.11 -31.17
C ASP A 42 -1.30 13.74 -30.60
N LEU A 43 -1.35 12.91 -29.55
CA LEU A 43 -2.62 12.53 -28.93
C LEU A 43 -3.37 13.75 -28.35
N MET A 44 -2.66 14.62 -27.62
CA MET A 44 -3.25 15.81 -26.98
C MET A 44 -3.90 16.77 -27.99
N GLN A 45 -3.35 16.90 -29.20
CA GLN A 45 -3.90 17.73 -30.27
C GLN A 45 -5.20 17.18 -30.85
N ARG A 46 -5.44 15.87 -30.70
CA ARG A 46 -6.61 15.17 -31.23
C ARG A 46 -7.75 15.09 -30.22
N MET A 47 -7.47 15.28 -28.93
CA MET A 47 -8.46 15.12 -27.85
C MET A 47 -9.40 16.32 -27.74
N THR A 48 -10.69 16.02 -27.67
CA THR A 48 -11.76 16.93 -27.24
C THR A 48 -11.67 17.22 -25.75
N LEU A 49 -12.41 18.24 -25.28
CA LEU A 49 -12.53 18.51 -23.84
C LEU A 49 -13.12 17.30 -23.08
N ALA A 50 -14.12 16.62 -23.64
CA ALA A 50 -14.75 15.45 -23.02
C ALA A 50 -13.75 14.30 -22.85
N GLU A 51 -12.95 14.00 -23.88
CA GLU A 51 -11.90 12.98 -23.79
C GLU A 51 -10.81 13.36 -22.76
N LYS A 52 -10.46 14.65 -22.65
CA LYS A 52 -9.51 15.15 -21.65
C LYS A 52 -10.04 14.99 -20.22
N ILE A 53 -11.28 15.40 -19.98
CA ILE A 53 -11.93 15.25 -18.67
C ILE A 53 -12.14 13.77 -18.31
N GLY A 54 -12.50 12.93 -19.29
CA GLY A 54 -12.60 11.49 -19.12
C GLY A 54 -11.28 10.90 -18.61
N GLN A 55 -10.13 11.31 -19.17
CA GLN A 55 -8.82 10.88 -18.67
C GLN A 55 -8.54 11.26 -17.21
N MET A 56 -9.09 12.38 -16.74
CA MET A 56 -8.96 12.84 -15.35
C MET A 56 -9.92 12.13 -14.37
N THR A 57 -10.77 11.24 -14.87
CA THR A 57 -11.80 10.57 -14.08
C THR A 57 -11.38 9.13 -13.77
N GLN A 58 -11.29 8.80 -12.48
CA GLN A 58 -11.18 7.43 -11.99
C GLN A 58 -12.49 7.00 -11.31
N ILE A 59 -13.00 5.83 -11.69
CA ILE A 59 -14.27 5.28 -11.16
C ILE A 59 -14.08 3.91 -10.52
N GLU A 60 -15.01 3.53 -9.66
CA GLU A 60 -15.04 2.22 -9.03
C GLU A 60 -15.57 1.15 -9.99
N ARG A 61 -15.01 -0.06 -9.94
CA ARG A 61 -15.43 -1.17 -10.82
C ARG A 61 -16.92 -1.51 -10.73
N LYS A 62 -17.60 -1.27 -9.60
CA LYS A 62 -19.02 -1.59 -9.41
C LYS A 62 -19.94 -0.65 -10.18
N VAL A 63 -19.45 0.53 -10.54
CA VAL A 63 -20.18 1.47 -11.41
C VAL A 63 -19.66 1.46 -12.84
N ALA A 64 -18.60 0.71 -13.14
CA ALA A 64 -18.01 0.62 -14.47
C ALA A 64 -18.73 -0.44 -15.32
N THR A 65 -18.99 -0.11 -16.58
CA THR A 65 -19.40 -1.04 -17.64
C THR A 65 -18.69 -0.66 -18.93
N PRO A 66 -18.53 -1.56 -19.92
CA PRO A 66 -17.91 -1.21 -21.20
C PRO A 66 -18.55 0.01 -21.87
N GLN A 67 -19.86 0.17 -21.74
CA GLN A 67 -20.60 1.31 -22.26
C GLN A 67 -20.23 2.62 -21.53
N ILE A 68 -20.17 2.61 -20.20
CA ILE A 68 -19.76 3.78 -19.41
C ILE A 68 -18.32 4.18 -19.73
N MET A 69 -17.42 3.20 -19.85
CA MET A 69 -16.03 3.45 -20.24
C MET A 69 -15.94 4.17 -21.60
N LYS A 70 -16.78 3.76 -22.55
CA LYS A 70 -16.85 4.35 -23.89
C LYS A 70 -17.46 5.75 -23.89
N ASP A 71 -18.62 5.92 -23.29
CA ASP A 71 -19.43 7.15 -23.38
C ASP A 71 -18.80 8.33 -22.63
N PHE A 72 -18.10 8.03 -21.52
CA PHE A 72 -17.47 9.04 -20.68
C PHE A 72 -15.94 9.10 -20.84
N PHE A 73 -15.37 8.33 -21.77
CA PHE A 73 -13.93 8.30 -22.07
C PHE A 73 -13.04 8.07 -20.83
N ILE A 74 -13.52 7.22 -19.92
CA ILE A 74 -12.98 7.06 -18.57
C ILE A 74 -11.48 6.69 -18.60
N GLY A 75 -10.69 7.45 -17.84
CA GLY A 75 -9.24 7.32 -17.81
C GLY A 75 -8.73 6.20 -16.93
N SER A 76 -9.46 5.86 -15.86
CA SER A 76 -9.01 4.87 -14.90
C SER A 76 -10.18 4.21 -14.18
N VAL A 77 -9.95 2.97 -13.74
CA VAL A 77 -10.86 2.23 -12.85
C VAL A 77 -10.07 1.82 -11.60
N LEU A 78 -10.72 1.65 -10.46
CA LEU A 78 -10.13 0.99 -9.31
C LEU A 78 -11.02 -0.10 -8.70
N SER A 79 -10.39 -0.96 -7.91
CA SER A 79 -11.03 -1.71 -6.84
C SER A 79 -10.70 -1.04 -5.49
N GLY A 80 -11.72 -0.59 -4.76
CA GLY A 80 -11.56 -0.26 -3.34
C GLY A 80 -11.40 -1.53 -2.48
N GLY A 81 -11.12 -1.38 -1.19
CA GLY A 81 -11.02 -2.51 -0.25
C GLY A 81 -12.26 -3.42 -0.28
N GLY A 82 -12.07 -4.73 -0.52
CA GLY A 82 -13.15 -5.70 -0.67
C GLY A 82 -13.90 -5.66 -2.01
N SER A 83 -13.51 -4.77 -2.94
CA SER A 83 -14.16 -4.68 -4.25
C SER A 83 -13.55 -5.67 -5.25
N VAL A 84 -14.03 -6.90 -5.18
CA VAL A 84 -13.57 -8.04 -5.98
C VAL A 84 -14.61 -8.44 -7.05
N PRO A 85 -14.23 -9.12 -8.14
CA PRO A 85 -15.18 -9.60 -9.14
C PRO A 85 -16.13 -10.67 -8.61
N ALA A 86 -15.64 -11.55 -7.72
CA ALA A 86 -16.43 -12.55 -7.01
C ALA A 86 -15.69 -13.00 -5.73
N PRO A 87 -16.39 -13.58 -4.72
CA PRO A 87 -15.73 -14.21 -3.58
C PRO A 87 -14.73 -15.27 -4.05
N ARG A 88 -13.50 -15.21 -3.53
CA ARG A 88 -12.40 -16.13 -3.89
C ARG A 88 -12.12 -16.21 -5.40
N ALA A 89 -12.32 -15.11 -6.13
CA ALA A 89 -12.07 -15.05 -7.56
C ALA A 89 -10.64 -15.47 -7.93
N SER A 90 -10.52 -16.27 -8.99
CA SER A 90 -9.23 -16.66 -9.58
C SER A 90 -8.57 -15.48 -10.30
N ALA A 91 -7.28 -15.59 -10.59
CA ALA A 91 -6.56 -14.67 -11.46
C ALA A 91 -7.28 -14.46 -12.83
N GLY A 92 -7.84 -15.53 -13.38
CA GLY A 92 -8.63 -15.49 -14.62
C GLY A 92 -9.87 -14.59 -14.52
N ALA A 93 -10.65 -14.72 -13.45
CA ALA A 93 -11.84 -13.89 -13.25
C ALA A 93 -11.48 -12.39 -13.12
N TRP A 94 -10.35 -12.06 -12.50
CA TRP A 94 -9.83 -10.69 -12.46
C TRP A 94 -9.42 -10.19 -13.85
N VAL A 95 -8.64 -10.98 -14.60
CA VAL A 95 -8.19 -10.64 -15.96
C VAL A 95 -9.37 -10.45 -16.89
N ASP A 96 -10.40 -11.31 -16.83
CA ASP A 96 -11.61 -11.21 -17.65
C ASP A 96 -12.37 -9.91 -17.38
N MET A 97 -12.63 -9.59 -16.11
CA MET A 97 -13.28 -8.34 -15.70
C MET A 97 -12.52 -7.11 -16.22
N ILE A 98 -11.20 -7.08 -16.04
CA ILE A 98 -10.35 -5.95 -16.47
C ILE A 98 -10.37 -5.82 -17.99
N ASN A 99 -10.23 -6.92 -18.72
CA ASN A 99 -10.24 -6.93 -20.17
C ASN A 99 -11.60 -6.52 -20.76
N GLU A 100 -12.70 -6.85 -20.09
CA GLU A 100 -14.03 -6.39 -20.48
C GLU A 100 -14.13 -4.86 -20.43
N LEU A 101 -13.73 -4.25 -19.32
CA LEU A 101 -13.71 -2.79 -19.15
C LEU A 101 -12.70 -2.10 -20.10
N GLN A 102 -11.54 -2.73 -20.29
CA GLN A 102 -10.51 -2.23 -21.21
C GLN A 102 -11.01 -2.19 -22.65
N ARG A 103 -11.75 -3.22 -23.10
CA ARG A 103 -12.39 -3.24 -24.44
C ARG A 103 -13.36 -2.07 -24.63
N GLY A 104 -14.11 -1.69 -23.58
CA GLY A 104 -14.93 -0.48 -23.59
C GLY A 104 -14.11 0.78 -23.89
N SER A 105 -13.00 0.96 -23.17
CA SER A 105 -12.08 2.10 -23.35
C SER A 105 -11.43 2.13 -24.74
N LEU A 106 -11.01 0.96 -25.24
CA LEU A 106 -10.38 0.80 -26.56
C LEU A 106 -11.36 1.03 -27.73
N SER A 107 -12.67 0.86 -27.50
CA SER A 107 -13.71 1.11 -28.50
C SER A 107 -14.04 2.59 -28.72
N THR A 108 -13.42 3.49 -27.95
CA THR A 108 -13.55 4.94 -28.13
C THR A 108 -12.85 5.40 -29.41
N ARG A 109 -13.21 6.60 -29.89
CA ARG A 109 -12.64 7.20 -31.11
C ARG A 109 -11.10 7.22 -31.14
N LEU A 110 -10.46 7.49 -30.00
CA LEU A 110 -9.00 7.54 -29.87
C LEU A 110 -8.38 6.26 -29.30
N GLY A 111 -9.19 5.33 -28.79
CA GLY A 111 -8.75 4.05 -28.24
C GLY A 111 -7.74 4.20 -27.09
N ILE A 112 -7.92 5.19 -26.20
CA ILE A 112 -7.00 5.41 -25.08
C ILE A 112 -7.27 4.35 -24.00
N PRO A 113 -6.30 3.50 -23.64
CA PRO A 113 -6.52 2.46 -22.64
C PRO A 113 -6.74 3.06 -21.25
N MET A 114 -7.64 2.47 -20.45
CA MET A 114 -7.77 2.79 -19.03
C MET A 114 -6.63 2.14 -18.25
N ILE A 115 -6.24 2.78 -17.15
CA ILE A 115 -5.32 2.20 -16.15
C ILE A 115 -6.13 1.73 -14.95
N TYR A 116 -5.93 0.48 -14.50
CA TYR A 116 -6.66 -0.09 -13.37
C TYR A 116 -5.82 -0.03 -12.10
N GLY A 117 -6.34 0.57 -11.02
CA GLY A 117 -5.66 0.72 -9.73
C GLY A 117 -6.20 -0.19 -8.62
N ILE A 118 -5.35 -0.57 -7.67
CA ILE A 118 -5.77 -1.29 -6.46
C ILE A 118 -4.83 -0.99 -5.28
N ASP A 119 -5.34 -1.07 -4.06
CA ASP A 119 -4.50 -1.08 -2.85
C ASP A 119 -3.77 -2.42 -2.71
N ALA A 120 -2.53 -2.48 -3.18
CA ALA A 120 -1.61 -3.60 -2.97
C ALA A 120 -0.50 -3.19 -1.98
N ILE A 121 -0.89 -2.94 -0.73
CA ILE A 121 -0.04 -2.26 0.28
C ILE A 121 0.81 -3.21 1.13
N HIS A 122 0.52 -4.50 1.14
CA HIS A 122 1.31 -5.55 1.80
C HIS A 122 1.18 -6.89 1.05
N GLY A 123 1.38 -6.83 -0.27
CA GLY A 123 0.98 -7.85 -1.23
C GLY A 123 -0.31 -7.47 -1.96
N ASN A 124 -0.77 -8.31 -2.90
CA ASN A 124 -2.01 -8.11 -3.66
C ASN A 124 -3.26 -8.46 -2.81
N ASN A 125 -3.39 -7.74 -1.70
CA ASN A 125 -4.09 -8.16 -0.49
C ASN A 125 -5.63 -8.29 -0.59
N ASN A 126 -6.27 -7.67 -1.60
CA ASN A 126 -7.69 -7.87 -1.90
C ASN A 126 -7.97 -9.23 -2.57
N VAL A 127 -6.94 -9.90 -3.11
CA VAL A 127 -7.08 -11.09 -3.93
C VAL A 127 -6.91 -12.33 -3.06
N TYR A 128 -7.90 -13.22 -3.12
CA TYR A 128 -7.82 -14.50 -2.44
C TYR A 128 -6.60 -15.31 -2.90
N ASN A 129 -5.93 -15.96 -1.95
CA ASN A 129 -4.70 -16.73 -2.16
C ASN A 129 -3.45 -15.90 -2.53
N ALA A 130 -3.52 -14.57 -2.61
CA ALA A 130 -2.30 -13.76 -2.72
C ALA A 130 -1.39 -13.95 -1.49
N THR A 131 -0.09 -13.78 -1.68
CA THR A 131 0.85 -13.70 -0.55
C THR A 131 0.58 -12.43 0.23
N ILE A 132 0.43 -12.54 1.55
CA ILE A 132 0.24 -11.39 2.44
C ILE A 132 1.53 -11.19 3.24
N PHE A 133 2.22 -10.10 2.96
CA PHE A 133 3.45 -9.71 3.65
C PHE A 133 3.12 -9.01 4.99
N PRO A 134 4.11 -8.89 5.90
CA PRO A 134 3.96 -8.04 7.07
C PRO A 134 3.57 -6.61 6.66
N HIS A 135 2.70 -5.98 7.44
CA HIS A 135 2.42 -4.55 7.25
C HIS A 135 3.65 -3.68 7.52
N ASN A 136 3.62 -2.46 6.99
CA ASN A 136 4.77 -1.56 6.92
C ASN A 136 5.48 -1.34 8.26
N VAL A 137 4.76 -1.24 9.37
CA VAL A 137 5.40 -1.11 10.70
C VAL A 137 6.34 -2.29 10.99
N GLY A 138 5.95 -3.52 10.65
CA GLY A 138 6.81 -4.69 10.79
C GLY A 138 7.99 -4.65 9.83
N LEU A 139 7.77 -4.21 8.58
CA LEU A 139 8.86 -4.03 7.62
C LEU A 139 9.86 -2.96 8.06
N GLY A 140 9.39 -1.90 8.70
CA GLY A 140 10.24 -0.91 9.36
C GLY A 140 11.16 -1.56 10.39
N ALA A 141 10.63 -2.50 11.18
CA ALA A 141 11.38 -3.20 12.22
C ALA A 141 12.60 -3.99 11.70
N THR A 142 12.55 -4.43 10.44
CA THR A 142 13.63 -5.18 9.77
C THR A 142 14.89 -4.35 9.51
N ARG A 143 14.73 -3.03 9.32
CA ARG A 143 15.80 -2.14 8.82
C ARG A 143 16.48 -2.64 7.52
N ASP A 144 15.73 -3.35 6.67
CA ASP A 144 16.24 -4.01 5.47
C ASP A 144 15.54 -3.47 4.18
N PRO A 145 16.04 -2.38 3.57
CA PRO A 145 15.50 -1.83 2.33
C PRO A 145 15.54 -2.80 1.16
N GLU A 146 16.52 -3.69 1.10
CA GLU A 146 16.65 -4.68 0.02
C GLU A 146 15.59 -5.78 0.14
N LEU A 147 15.27 -6.24 1.35
CA LEU A 147 14.09 -7.06 1.60
C LEU A 147 12.81 -6.36 1.11
N VAL A 148 12.63 -5.09 1.45
CA VAL A 148 11.45 -4.31 1.05
C VAL A 148 11.38 -4.09 -0.47
N LYS A 149 12.54 -3.95 -1.15
CA LYS A 149 12.63 -3.97 -2.62
C LYS A 149 12.17 -5.31 -3.20
N ARG A 150 12.65 -6.43 -2.65
CA ARG A 150 12.22 -7.78 -3.07
C ARG A 150 10.71 -7.99 -2.87
N ILE A 151 10.15 -7.51 -1.75
CA ILE A 151 8.70 -7.53 -1.49
C ILE A 151 7.94 -6.73 -2.55
N GLY A 152 8.41 -5.53 -2.90
CA GLY A 152 7.83 -4.76 -4.00
C GLY A 152 7.86 -5.50 -5.34
N ALA A 153 8.95 -6.22 -5.63
CA ALA A 153 9.08 -7.01 -6.85
C ALA A 153 8.11 -8.21 -6.88
N ALA A 154 7.97 -8.95 -5.77
CA ALA A 154 6.99 -10.03 -5.64
C ALA A 154 5.56 -9.50 -5.76
N THR A 155 5.25 -8.40 -5.06
CA THR A 155 3.95 -7.73 -5.12
C THR A 155 3.60 -7.31 -6.55
N ALA A 156 4.52 -6.73 -7.31
CA ALA A 156 4.27 -6.36 -8.71
C ALA A 156 3.89 -7.56 -9.58
N LEU A 157 4.50 -8.72 -9.35
CA LEU A 157 4.18 -9.95 -10.07
C LEU A 157 2.78 -10.46 -9.71
N GLU A 158 2.42 -10.46 -8.42
CA GLU A 158 1.09 -10.90 -7.97
C GLU A 158 -0.04 -9.94 -8.40
N VAL A 159 0.23 -8.63 -8.45
CA VAL A 159 -0.71 -7.62 -8.98
C VAL A 159 -0.89 -7.80 -10.49
N ARG A 160 0.20 -8.07 -11.22
CA ARG A 160 0.13 -8.37 -12.65
C ARG A 160 -0.50 -9.73 -12.96
N ALA A 161 -0.40 -10.70 -12.06
CA ALA A 161 -1.09 -12.00 -12.17
C ALA A 161 -2.60 -11.82 -12.31
N THR A 162 -3.17 -10.78 -11.70
CA THR A 162 -4.59 -10.43 -11.81
C THR A 162 -4.88 -9.39 -12.88
N GLY A 163 -3.94 -9.09 -13.78
CA GLY A 163 -4.10 -8.13 -14.87
C GLY A 163 -4.04 -6.65 -14.47
N ILE A 164 -3.77 -6.33 -13.21
CA ILE A 164 -3.77 -4.96 -12.70
C ILE A 164 -2.40 -4.31 -12.94
N PRO A 165 -2.32 -3.10 -13.52
CA PRO A 165 -1.06 -2.42 -13.79
C PRO A 165 -0.63 -1.37 -12.75
N TYR A 166 -1.45 -1.03 -11.75
CA TYR A 166 -1.21 0.10 -10.85
C TYR A 166 -1.53 -0.24 -9.40
N ALA A 167 -0.52 -0.11 -8.52
CA ALA A 167 -0.64 -0.30 -7.08
C ALA A 167 -0.62 1.05 -6.34
N PHE A 168 -1.57 1.26 -5.43
CA PHE A 168 -1.59 2.41 -4.51
C PHE A 168 -0.63 2.21 -3.33
N ALA A 169 0.65 2.00 -3.63
CA ALA A 169 1.72 1.78 -2.66
C ALA A 169 3.05 2.39 -3.16
N PRO A 170 3.95 2.84 -2.27
CA PRO A 170 3.88 2.73 -0.81
C PRO A 170 3.17 3.87 -0.07
N CYS A 171 2.60 3.55 1.10
CA CYS A 171 2.35 4.53 2.14
C CYS A 171 3.68 4.93 2.79
N ILE A 172 4.06 6.20 2.65
CA ILE A 172 5.30 6.79 3.19
C ILE A 172 5.00 7.83 4.27
N ALA A 173 3.86 7.65 4.94
CA ALA A 173 3.53 8.40 6.14
C ALA A 173 4.63 8.21 7.19
N VAL A 174 4.95 9.28 7.90
CA VAL A 174 5.72 9.23 9.15
C VAL A 174 4.73 9.37 10.28
N CYS A 175 4.22 8.25 10.81
CA CYS A 175 3.24 8.27 11.91
C CYS A 175 3.93 8.82 13.17
N ARG A 176 3.40 9.91 13.75
CA ARG A 176 3.94 10.59 14.94
C ARG A 176 3.10 10.38 16.20
N ASP A 177 1.96 9.70 16.04
CA ASP A 177 1.06 9.36 17.14
C ASP A 177 0.42 7.98 16.86
N PRO A 178 0.71 6.95 17.66
CA PRO A 178 0.20 5.60 17.42
C PRO A 178 -1.33 5.51 17.58
N ARG A 179 -2.00 6.50 18.16
CA ARG A 179 -3.48 6.54 18.22
C ARG A 179 -4.13 6.52 16.83
N TRP A 180 -3.39 6.87 15.79
CA TRP A 180 -3.84 6.83 14.41
C TRP A 180 -4.09 5.41 13.90
N GLY A 181 -5.29 5.18 13.36
CA GLY A 181 -5.73 3.89 12.84
C GLY A 181 -5.03 3.42 11.57
N ARG A 182 -4.12 4.22 11.00
CA ARG A 182 -3.24 3.81 9.89
C ARG A 182 -1.78 3.75 10.28
N CYS A 183 -1.45 3.80 11.57
CA CYS A 183 -0.05 3.79 12.01
C CYS A 183 0.70 2.51 11.55
N PHE A 184 0.00 1.39 11.36
CA PHE A 184 0.59 0.16 10.80
C PHE A 184 1.02 0.29 9.32
N GLU A 185 0.43 1.23 8.58
CA GLU A 185 0.81 1.55 7.21
C GLU A 185 2.07 2.44 7.14
N SER A 186 2.53 2.98 8.27
CA SER A 186 3.78 3.74 8.37
C SER A 186 4.94 2.82 8.74
N TYR A 187 6.05 2.92 8.01
CA TYR A 187 7.25 2.14 8.35
C TYR A 187 7.86 2.54 9.69
N SER A 188 7.79 3.81 10.09
CA SER A 188 8.42 4.29 11.32
C SER A 188 7.95 5.69 11.73
N GLU A 189 8.18 6.06 12.98
CA GLU A 189 8.13 7.46 13.41
C GLU A 189 9.38 8.27 13.00
N ASP A 190 10.49 7.61 12.67
CA ASP A 190 11.69 8.26 12.12
C ASP A 190 11.62 8.29 10.60
N HIS A 191 11.61 9.52 10.05
CA HIS A 191 11.57 9.75 8.61
C HIS A 191 12.74 9.07 7.87
N ARG A 192 13.89 8.86 8.51
CA ARG A 192 15.06 8.21 7.88
C ARG A 192 14.79 6.74 7.55
N ILE A 193 14.04 6.04 8.40
CA ILE A 193 13.64 4.66 8.14
C ILE A 193 12.61 4.65 7.00
N VAL A 194 11.63 5.55 7.02
CA VAL A 194 10.64 5.68 5.94
C VAL A 194 11.32 5.97 4.60
N GLN A 195 12.31 6.86 4.59
CA GLN A 195 13.14 7.17 3.42
C GLN A 195 13.85 5.92 2.88
N ALA A 196 14.49 5.14 3.74
CA ALA A 196 15.16 3.91 3.34
C ALA A 196 14.16 2.90 2.71
N MET A 197 12.96 2.76 3.29
CA MET A 197 11.93 1.83 2.79
C MET A 197 11.29 2.26 1.47
N THR A 198 11.58 3.46 0.94
CA THR A 198 11.13 3.85 -0.41
C THR A 198 11.72 2.97 -1.53
N ASP A 199 12.68 2.09 -1.23
CA ASP A 199 13.19 1.06 -2.17
C ASP A 199 12.11 0.09 -2.69
N ILE A 200 10.98 -0.03 -1.98
CA ILE A 200 9.79 -0.74 -2.51
C ILE A 200 9.33 -0.21 -3.87
N ILE A 201 9.55 1.08 -4.17
CA ILE A 201 9.21 1.70 -5.45
C ILE A 201 10.03 1.06 -6.58
N LEU A 202 11.32 0.78 -6.33
CA LEU A 202 12.20 0.10 -7.29
C LEU A 202 11.79 -1.37 -7.47
N GLY A 203 11.28 -2.00 -6.41
CA GLY A 203 10.65 -3.31 -6.49
C GLY A 203 9.43 -3.31 -7.42
N LEU A 204 8.49 -2.40 -7.14
CA LEU A 204 7.20 -2.28 -7.83
C LEU A 204 7.36 -1.89 -9.30
N GLN A 205 8.19 -0.87 -9.58
CA GLN A 205 8.33 -0.28 -10.90
C GLN A 205 9.53 -0.81 -11.69
N GLY A 206 10.54 -1.36 -11.03
CA GLY A 206 11.85 -1.67 -11.60
C GLY A 206 12.89 -0.57 -11.34
N ASP A 207 14.17 -0.94 -11.46
CA ASP A 207 15.29 -0.02 -11.25
C ASP A 207 15.36 1.05 -12.34
N VAL A 208 15.53 2.30 -11.92
CA VAL A 208 15.58 3.46 -12.83
C VAL A 208 16.95 3.49 -13.53
N PRO A 209 17.00 3.53 -14.88
CA PRO A 209 18.25 3.68 -15.62
C PRO A 209 18.98 4.97 -15.26
N GLU A 210 20.31 4.94 -15.25
CA GLU A 210 21.15 6.08 -14.85
C GLU A 210 20.87 7.36 -15.67
N ASN A 211 20.54 7.21 -16.95
CA ASN A 211 20.23 8.31 -17.86
C ASN A 211 18.75 8.72 -17.89
N HIS A 212 17.90 8.14 -17.04
CA HIS A 212 16.48 8.50 -16.97
C HIS A 212 16.32 9.92 -16.39
N ALA A 213 15.39 10.68 -16.96
CA ALA A 213 15.18 12.06 -16.55
C ALA A 213 14.63 12.14 -15.11
N LYS A 214 15.30 12.90 -14.25
CA LYS A 214 14.89 13.08 -12.84
C LYS A 214 13.45 13.59 -12.73
N GLY A 215 12.69 13.01 -11.81
CA GLY A 215 11.29 13.34 -11.55
C GLY A 215 10.30 12.88 -12.63
N PHE A 216 10.74 12.21 -13.70
CA PHE A 216 9.85 11.54 -14.65
C PHE A 216 9.42 10.16 -14.14
N PRO A 217 8.15 9.77 -14.39
CA PRO A 217 7.67 8.44 -14.03
C PRO A 217 8.47 7.37 -14.76
N TYR A 218 8.72 6.24 -14.09
CA TYR A 218 9.42 5.09 -14.67
C TYR A 218 8.68 3.80 -14.33
N VAL A 219 8.58 2.88 -15.31
CA VAL A 219 8.16 1.48 -15.13
C VAL A 219 8.93 0.63 -16.14
N ALA A 220 9.64 -0.40 -15.67
CA ALA A 220 10.56 -1.19 -16.50
C ALA A 220 9.87 -2.13 -17.50
N GLY A 221 8.55 -2.34 -17.41
CA GLY A 221 7.78 -3.10 -18.39
C GLY A 221 6.61 -3.89 -17.83
N GLY A 222 6.11 -4.86 -18.61
CA GLY A 222 4.86 -5.58 -18.35
C GLY A 222 4.81 -6.45 -17.09
N ARG A 223 5.97 -6.77 -16.50
CA ARG A 223 6.08 -7.49 -15.21
C ARG A 223 6.10 -6.57 -13.99
N LYS A 224 6.05 -5.26 -14.20
CA LYS A 224 6.11 -4.22 -13.17
C LYS A 224 4.81 -3.42 -13.15
N VAL A 225 4.55 -2.72 -12.06
CA VAL A 225 3.34 -1.91 -11.87
C VAL A 225 3.74 -0.45 -11.67
N VAL A 226 2.80 0.45 -11.96
CA VAL A 226 2.86 1.84 -11.51
C VAL A 226 2.80 1.84 -9.97
N ALA A 227 3.66 2.61 -9.31
CA ALA A 227 3.64 2.83 -7.87
C ALA A 227 3.06 4.22 -7.51
N CYS A 228 2.60 4.36 -6.27
CA CYS A 228 1.99 5.56 -5.71
C CYS A 228 2.58 5.91 -4.34
N ALA A 229 3.32 7.00 -4.25
CA ALA A 229 3.72 7.53 -2.95
C ALA A 229 2.54 8.23 -2.28
N LYS A 230 2.12 7.76 -1.09
CA LYS A 230 0.92 8.28 -0.40
C LYS A 230 1.12 8.47 1.13
N HIS A 231 0.40 9.38 1.80
CA HIS A 231 -0.50 10.40 1.25
C HIS A 231 0.08 11.80 1.43
N PHE A 232 0.21 12.54 0.33
CA PHE A 232 0.92 13.81 0.29
C PHE A 232 0.06 14.93 0.91
N VAL A 233 0.49 15.59 1.98
CA VAL A 233 1.64 15.28 2.84
C VAL A 233 1.29 15.56 4.30
N GLY A 234 1.96 14.89 5.22
CA GLY A 234 1.75 15.08 6.66
C GLY A 234 0.58 14.27 7.23
N ASP A 235 0.09 13.27 6.50
CA ASP A 235 -0.96 12.34 6.95
C ASP A 235 -0.66 11.69 8.31
N GLY A 236 0.59 11.31 8.56
CA GLY A 236 1.01 10.73 9.85
C GLY A 236 1.20 11.73 11.01
N GLY A 237 0.97 13.03 10.80
CA GLY A 237 1.22 14.11 11.77
C GLY A 237 -0.04 14.73 12.38
N THR A 238 -1.21 14.12 12.17
CA THR A 238 -2.49 14.73 12.58
C THR A 238 -2.62 14.84 14.09
N GLN A 239 -3.34 15.87 14.54
CA GLN A 239 -3.54 16.14 15.95
C GLN A 239 -4.17 14.92 16.66
N LYS A 240 -3.52 14.46 17.73
CA LYS A 240 -3.89 13.27 18.52
C LYS A 240 -3.99 11.97 17.71
N GLY A 241 -3.39 11.92 16.51
CA GLY A 241 -3.50 10.79 15.61
C GLY A 241 -4.93 10.59 15.06
N ILE A 242 -5.77 11.61 15.00
CA ILE A 242 -7.12 11.47 14.43
C ILE A 242 -6.98 11.39 12.90
N ASN A 243 -7.52 10.35 12.28
CA ASN A 243 -7.48 10.15 10.83
C ASN A 243 -8.11 11.35 10.10
N GLU A 244 -7.49 11.76 8.98
CA GLU A 244 -7.97 12.86 8.11
C GLU A 244 -8.02 14.27 8.75
N ASN A 245 -7.53 14.39 9.98
CA ASN A 245 -7.59 15.62 10.75
C ASN A 245 -6.50 16.62 10.33
N ASP A 246 -6.29 17.66 11.13
CA ASP A 246 -5.30 18.70 10.86
C ASP A 246 -3.92 18.31 11.41
N THR A 247 -2.90 18.46 10.59
CA THR A 247 -1.50 18.37 10.97
C THR A 247 -1.01 19.76 11.31
N ILE A 248 -0.86 20.04 12.61
CA ILE A 248 -0.49 21.36 13.13
C ILE A 248 1.01 21.36 13.40
N ILE A 249 1.77 21.92 12.47
CA ILE A 249 3.23 21.93 12.53
C ILE A 249 3.79 23.09 11.70
N ASP A 250 4.91 23.66 12.13
CA ASP A 250 5.59 24.68 11.35
C ASP A 250 6.20 24.11 10.05
N PRO A 251 6.58 24.96 9.08
CA PRO A 251 7.19 24.50 7.84
C PRO A 251 8.47 23.67 8.00
N ASN A 252 9.33 23.97 8.99
CA ASN A 252 10.54 23.20 9.21
C ASN A 252 10.20 21.77 9.66
N GLY A 253 9.21 21.62 10.52
CA GLY A 253 8.70 20.31 10.92
C GLY A 253 8.06 19.56 9.74
N LEU A 254 7.21 20.21 8.93
CA LEU A 254 6.62 19.56 7.76
C LEU A 254 7.70 19.10 6.77
N PHE A 255 8.62 19.98 6.40
CA PHE A 255 9.66 19.68 5.41
C PHE A 255 10.78 18.78 5.96
N GLY A 256 11.03 18.81 7.27
CA GLY A 256 12.05 17.99 7.94
C GLY A 256 11.58 16.58 8.29
N ILE A 257 10.28 16.38 8.56
CA ILE A 257 9.74 15.09 9.01
C ILE A 257 8.91 14.43 7.90
N HIS A 258 7.94 15.13 7.32
CA HIS A 258 6.91 14.51 6.47
C HIS A 258 7.21 14.57 4.97
N MET A 259 8.09 15.46 4.53
CA MET A 259 8.48 15.61 3.12
C MET A 259 9.65 14.72 2.65
N PRO A 260 10.68 14.36 3.47
CA PRO A 260 11.91 13.76 2.95
C PRO A 260 11.72 12.53 2.06
N ALA A 261 10.83 11.60 2.43
CA ALA A 261 10.57 10.39 1.64
C ALA A 261 9.94 10.66 0.26
N TYR A 262 9.27 11.82 0.06
CA TYR A 262 8.81 12.22 -1.27
C TYR A 262 9.96 12.60 -2.20
N LEU A 263 11.04 13.18 -1.68
CA LEU A 263 12.24 13.48 -2.50
C LEU A 263 12.84 12.17 -3.01
N ASP A 264 12.97 11.17 -2.14
CA ASP A 264 13.52 9.86 -2.49
C ASP A 264 12.61 9.11 -3.46
N ALA A 265 11.28 9.16 -3.24
CA ALA A 265 10.31 8.58 -4.15
C ALA A 265 10.40 9.18 -5.57
N ILE A 266 10.53 10.51 -5.68
CA ILE A 266 10.68 11.21 -6.97
C ILE A 266 12.02 10.85 -7.63
N ALA A 267 13.10 10.73 -6.85
CA ALA A 267 14.41 10.30 -7.35
C ALA A 267 14.37 8.85 -7.88
N LYS A 268 13.58 7.99 -7.24
CA LYS A 268 13.31 6.60 -7.65
C LYS A 268 12.24 6.49 -8.74
N GLY A 269 11.86 7.60 -9.37
CA GLY A 269 10.98 7.63 -10.54
C GLY A 269 9.53 7.23 -10.24
N VAL A 270 9.04 7.43 -9.00
CA VAL A 270 7.66 7.12 -8.63
C VAL A 270 6.68 7.72 -9.64
N SER A 271 5.73 6.91 -10.09
CA SER A 271 4.87 7.31 -11.20
C SER A 271 3.69 8.17 -10.78
N THR A 272 3.18 7.96 -9.56
CA THR A 272 2.04 8.72 -9.03
C THR A 272 2.26 9.16 -7.58
N VAL A 273 1.54 10.22 -7.19
CA VAL A 273 1.45 10.70 -5.81
C VAL A 273 -0.02 10.89 -5.47
N MET A 274 -0.49 10.31 -4.36
CA MET A 274 -1.86 10.48 -3.88
C MET A 274 -1.91 11.54 -2.79
N ILE A 275 -2.90 12.44 -2.86
CA ILE A 275 -3.08 13.54 -1.91
C ILE A 275 -3.82 13.07 -0.65
N SER A 276 -3.31 13.45 0.53
CA SER A 276 -3.91 13.16 1.84
C SER A 276 -5.25 13.85 2.05
N TYR A 277 -6.18 13.21 2.78
CA TYR A 277 -7.39 13.87 3.31
C TYR A 277 -7.11 14.96 4.34
N SER A 278 -5.95 14.85 5.01
CA SER A 278 -5.57 15.73 6.11
C SER A 278 -5.52 17.19 5.70
N SER A 279 -5.44 18.05 6.71
CA SER A 279 -5.09 19.45 6.53
C SER A 279 -3.67 19.70 7.03
N TRP A 280 -3.05 20.77 6.57
CA TRP A 280 -1.85 21.33 7.19
C TRP A 280 -2.15 22.75 7.65
N ASN A 281 -2.08 22.98 8.97
CA ASN A 281 -2.43 24.25 9.61
C ASN A 281 -3.78 24.81 9.11
N GLY A 282 -4.81 23.96 9.08
CA GLY A 282 -6.18 24.30 8.68
C GLY A 282 -6.45 24.30 7.17
N VAL A 283 -5.43 24.12 6.32
CA VAL A 283 -5.61 24.07 4.85
C VAL A 283 -5.70 22.62 4.39
N LYS A 284 -6.84 22.23 3.83
CA LYS A 284 -7.03 20.90 3.24
C LYS A 284 -5.98 20.61 2.17
N MET A 285 -5.34 19.45 2.25
CA MET A 285 -4.29 19.09 1.29
C MET A 285 -4.81 19.03 -0.15
N HIS A 286 -6.04 18.57 -0.38
CA HIS A 286 -6.67 18.58 -1.71
C HIS A 286 -6.89 19.97 -2.32
N THR A 287 -6.86 21.05 -1.54
CA THR A 287 -6.94 22.43 -2.06
C THR A 287 -5.59 23.17 -2.01
N ASN A 288 -4.56 22.54 -1.47
CA ASN A 288 -3.27 23.21 -1.19
C ASN A 288 -2.41 23.33 -2.45
N ARG A 289 -2.69 24.37 -3.24
CA ARG A 289 -1.96 24.69 -4.47
C ARG A 289 -0.47 24.91 -4.24
N ASP A 290 -0.09 25.51 -3.12
CA ASP A 290 1.30 25.83 -2.81
C ASP A 290 2.12 24.56 -2.59
N LEU A 291 1.56 23.55 -1.92
CA LEU A 291 2.23 22.26 -1.77
C LEU A 291 2.13 21.38 -3.03
N ILE A 292 0.95 21.24 -3.63
CA ILE A 292 0.75 20.35 -4.79
C ILE A 292 1.48 20.90 -6.02
N THR A 293 1.19 22.15 -6.40
CA THR A 293 1.79 22.76 -7.59
C THR A 293 3.13 23.41 -7.26
N GLY A 294 3.19 24.26 -6.22
CA GLY A 294 4.39 25.02 -5.87
C GLY A 294 5.57 24.15 -5.42
N VAL A 295 5.32 23.18 -4.54
CA VAL A 295 6.38 22.29 -4.02
C VAL A 295 6.52 21.03 -4.87
N LEU A 296 5.53 20.15 -4.89
CA LEU A 296 5.65 18.83 -5.51
C LEU A 296 5.96 18.92 -7.01
N LYS A 297 5.13 19.64 -7.78
CA LYS A 297 5.30 19.72 -9.24
C LYS A 297 6.46 20.62 -9.68
N ASN A 298 6.61 21.78 -9.04
CA ASN A 298 7.57 22.80 -9.46
C ASN A 298 8.92 22.65 -8.75
N LYS A 299 8.97 22.78 -7.41
CA LYS A 299 10.22 22.75 -6.65
C LYS A 299 10.90 21.37 -6.65
N LEU A 300 10.15 20.30 -6.41
CA LEU A 300 10.65 18.93 -6.45
C LEU A 300 10.69 18.35 -7.88
N GLY A 301 10.09 19.06 -8.84
CA GLY A 301 10.16 18.71 -10.25
C GLY A 301 9.34 17.48 -10.65
N PHE A 302 8.40 17.01 -9.83
CA PHE A 302 7.59 15.83 -10.14
C PHE A 302 6.83 15.97 -11.46
N LYS A 303 7.07 15.05 -12.39
CA LYS A 303 6.42 14.97 -13.72
C LYS A 303 5.45 13.80 -13.85
N GLY A 304 5.26 13.00 -12.79
CA GLY A 304 4.23 11.97 -12.75
C GLY A 304 2.83 12.55 -12.55
N LEU A 305 1.90 11.66 -12.18
CA LEU A 305 0.48 11.93 -11.98
C LEU A 305 0.16 12.23 -10.50
N VAL A 306 -0.58 13.30 -10.22
CA VAL A 306 -1.18 13.56 -8.90
C VAL A 306 -2.63 13.06 -8.89
N ILE A 307 -2.94 12.12 -7.99
CA ILE A 307 -4.29 11.57 -7.83
C ILE A 307 -4.91 11.99 -6.49
N SER A 308 -6.22 12.23 -6.44
CA SER A 308 -6.91 12.38 -5.16
C SER A 308 -7.05 11.02 -4.45
N ASP A 309 -7.15 11.05 -3.12
CA ASP A 309 -7.76 9.93 -2.38
C ASP A 309 -9.28 9.80 -2.68
N TRP A 310 -9.90 8.71 -2.20
CA TRP A 310 -11.31 8.34 -2.38
C TRP A 310 -12.27 9.42 -1.87
N GLU A 311 -13.04 10.06 -2.77
CA GLU A 311 -13.92 11.16 -2.39
C GLU A 311 -13.16 12.31 -1.66
N GLY A 312 -11.85 12.43 -1.89
CA GLY A 312 -11.02 13.43 -1.21
C GLY A 312 -11.41 14.87 -1.56
N LEU A 313 -11.97 15.08 -2.74
CA LEU A 313 -12.56 16.37 -3.13
C LEU A 313 -13.82 16.66 -2.32
N ASP A 314 -14.66 15.67 -2.12
CA ASP A 314 -15.90 15.77 -1.34
C ASP A 314 -15.59 16.23 0.09
N ARG A 315 -14.52 15.69 0.68
CA ARG A 315 -14.05 15.98 2.05
C ARG A 315 -13.30 17.31 2.19
N ILE A 316 -13.26 18.14 1.14
CA ILE A 316 -12.83 19.55 1.22
C ILE A 316 -13.83 20.37 2.04
N THR A 317 -15.12 20.11 1.90
CA THR A 317 -16.18 20.88 2.58
C THR A 317 -16.64 20.19 3.85
N SER A 318 -17.23 20.96 4.76
CA SER A 318 -17.92 20.44 5.95
C SER A 318 -19.40 20.86 5.90
N PRO A 319 -20.36 19.91 5.84
CA PRO A 319 -20.15 18.47 5.67
C PRO A 319 -19.54 18.10 4.31
N PRO A 320 -18.99 16.88 4.15
CA PRO A 320 -18.45 16.42 2.87
C PRO A 320 -19.47 16.51 1.73
N GLY A 321 -19.05 17.03 0.58
CA GLY A 321 -19.87 17.16 -0.62
C GLY A 321 -20.88 18.32 -0.60
N ALA A 322 -20.93 19.14 0.45
CA ALA A 322 -21.87 20.26 0.59
C ALA A 322 -21.78 21.29 -0.56
N ASN A 323 -20.59 21.50 -1.12
CA ASN A 323 -20.40 22.32 -2.31
C ASN A 323 -19.43 21.63 -3.28
N TYR A 324 -19.94 20.62 -4.00
CA TYR A 324 -19.11 19.80 -4.88
C TYR A 324 -18.52 20.58 -6.06
N THR A 325 -19.22 21.61 -6.58
CA THR A 325 -18.68 22.49 -7.61
C THR A 325 -17.42 23.21 -7.13
N TYR A 326 -17.45 23.77 -5.91
CA TYR A 326 -16.26 24.36 -5.28
C TYR A 326 -15.16 23.31 -5.09
N SER A 327 -15.48 22.11 -4.62
CA SER A 327 -14.50 21.03 -4.45
C SER A 327 -13.78 20.68 -5.76
N VAL A 328 -14.51 20.58 -6.87
CA VAL A 328 -13.94 20.33 -8.20
C VAL A 328 -13.07 21.51 -8.64
N GLU A 329 -13.55 22.75 -8.50
CA GLU A 329 -12.78 23.94 -8.85
C GLU A 329 -11.47 24.03 -8.06
N ALA A 330 -11.56 23.97 -6.74
CA ALA A 330 -10.43 24.11 -5.83
C ALA A 330 -9.41 22.98 -6.02
N GLY A 331 -9.86 21.72 -6.09
CA GLY A 331 -8.97 20.56 -6.23
C GLY A 331 -8.20 20.54 -7.56
N ILE A 332 -8.89 20.83 -8.67
CA ILE A 332 -8.24 20.85 -9.99
C ILE A 332 -7.30 22.05 -10.12
N ASN A 333 -7.68 23.24 -9.63
CA ASN A 333 -6.80 24.41 -9.64
C ASN A 333 -5.61 24.29 -8.67
N ALA A 334 -5.73 23.51 -7.59
CA ALA A 334 -4.60 23.16 -6.72
C ALA A 334 -3.53 22.32 -7.44
N GLY A 335 -3.96 21.54 -8.43
CA GLY A 335 -3.08 20.78 -9.30
C GLY A 335 -3.33 19.27 -9.30
N ILE A 336 -4.47 18.80 -8.81
CA ILE A 336 -4.85 17.38 -8.94
C ILE A 336 -5.02 17.05 -10.44
N ASP A 337 -4.47 15.92 -10.87
CA ASP A 337 -4.48 15.49 -12.27
C ASP A 337 -5.56 14.44 -12.56
N MET A 338 -5.81 13.54 -11.61
CA MET A 338 -6.84 12.51 -11.67
C MET A 338 -7.63 12.48 -10.38
N VAL A 339 -8.96 12.36 -10.48
CA VAL A 339 -9.86 12.34 -9.32
C VAL A 339 -10.43 10.94 -9.15
N MET A 340 -10.27 10.40 -7.95
CA MET A 340 -10.91 9.17 -7.49
C MET A 340 -12.35 9.50 -7.03
N VAL A 341 -13.30 9.45 -7.98
CA VAL A 341 -14.64 10.06 -7.81
C VAL A 341 -15.55 9.33 -6.84
N PRO A 342 -15.43 8.02 -6.58
CA PRO A 342 -15.37 6.87 -7.48
C PRO A 342 -16.73 6.52 -8.13
N LYS A 343 -17.84 7.05 -7.60
CA LYS A 343 -19.21 6.64 -7.99
C LYS A 343 -19.95 7.71 -8.80
N ARG A 344 -19.87 8.97 -8.39
CA ARG A 344 -20.63 10.10 -8.97
C ARG A 344 -19.94 10.71 -10.21
N TYR A 345 -19.43 9.87 -11.10
CA TYR A 345 -18.59 10.30 -12.24
C TYR A 345 -19.31 11.25 -13.19
N ALA A 346 -20.62 11.07 -13.44
CA ALA A 346 -21.38 11.95 -14.31
C ALA A 346 -21.49 13.38 -13.73
N GLU A 347 -21.68 13.50 -12.42
CA GLU A 347 -21.71 14.78 -11.70
C GLU A 347 -20.33 15.47 -11.77
N PHE A 348 -19.26 14.73 -11.50
CA PHE A 348 -17.88 15.22 -11.61
C PHE A 348 -17.56 15.74 -13.02
N ILE A 349 -17.83 14.94 -14.05
CA ILE A 349 -17.57 15.29 -15.45
C ILE A 349 -18.40 16.51 -15.87
N GLY A 350 -19.67 16.58 -15.44
CA GLY A 350 -20.55 17.73 -15.69
C GLY A 350 -20.02 19.01 -15.07
N ASN A 351 -19.66 18.98 -13.79
CA ASN A 351 -19.10 20.12 -13.06
C ASN A 351 -17.77 20.58 -13.66
N LEU A 352 -16.84 19.67 -13.93
CA LEU A 352 -15.55 20.02 -14.52
C LEU A 352 -15.72 20.61 -15.93
N THR A 353 -16.63 20.06 -16.73
CA THR A 353 -16.95 20.61 -18.06
C THR A 353 -17.50 22.02 -17.96
N PHE A 354 -18.42 22.26 -17.01
CA PHE A 354 -18.99 23.59 -16.76
C PHE A 354 -17.90 24.59 -16.36
N LEU A 355 -17.06 24.24 -15.38
CA LEU A 355 -15.99 25.10 -14.86
C LEU A 355 -14.96 25.48 -15.92
N VAL A 356 -14.64 24.55 -16.84
CA VAL A 356 -13.72 24.82 -17.95
C VAL A 356 -14.36 25.71 -19.02
N LYS A 357 -15.61 25.44 -19.41
CA LYS A 357 -16.33 26.25 -20.42
C LYS A 357 -16.52 27.70 -19.97
N HIS A 358 -16.71 27.92 -18.67
CA HIS A 358 -16.87 29.24 -18.07
C HIS A 358 -15.56 29.85 -17.54
N LYS A 359 -14.41 29.23 -17.84
CA LYS A 359 -13.06 29.73 -17.56
C LYS A 359 -12.67 29.83 -16.07
N PHE A 360 -13.42 29.18 -15.16
CA PHE A 360 -13.02 28.99 -13.76
C PHE A 360 -11.82 28.04 -13.63
N ILE A 361 -11.73 27.08 -14.55
CA ILE A 361 -10.53 26.24 -14.73
C ILE A 361 -9.99 26.46 -16.15
N SER A 362 -8.71 26.81 -16.25
CA SER A 362 -8.09 27.04 -17.55
C SER A 362 -7.89 25.73 -18.34
N MET A 363 -8.00 25.80 -19.68
CA MET A 363 -7.63 24.67 -20.55
C MET A 363 -6.16 24.23 -20.34
N SER A 364 -5.27 25.15 -19.96
CA SER A 364 -3.88 24.81 -19.66
C SER A 364 -3.72 23.88 -18.45
N ARG A 365 -4.59 24.01 -17.44
CA ARG A 365 -4.64 23.14 -16.26
C ARG A 365 -5.11 21.73 -16.63
N ILE A 366 -6.14 21.64 -17.48
CA ILE A 366 -6.62 20.39 -18.06
C ILE A 366 -5.52 19.72 -18.90
N ASP A 367 -4.83 20.51 -19.73
CA ASP A 367 -3.75 19.99 -20.56
C ASP A 367 -2.54 19.50 -19.75
N ASP A 368 -2.18 20.16 -18.64
CA ASP A 368 -1.15 19.66 -17.71
C ASP A 368 -1.55 18.31 -17.12
N ALA A 369 -2.78 18.21 -16.61
CA ALA A 369 -3.32 16.99 -16.01
C ALA A 369 -3.28 15.81 -16.98
N VAL A 370 -3.87 15.98 -18.16
CA VAL A 370 -3.93 14.91 -19.16
C VAL A 370 -2.54 14.55 -19.68
N ARG A 371 -1.63 15.52 -19.85
CA ARG A 371 -0.25 15.23 -20.24
C ARG A 371 0.47 14.33 -19.23
N ARG A 372 0.21 14.51 -17.92
CA ARG A 372 0.77 13.67 -16.85
C ARG A 372 0.16 12.27 -16.84
N ILE A 373 -1.16 12.18 -16.98
CA ILE A 373 -1.88 10.89 -17.11
C ILE A 373 -1.33 10.08 -18.29
N LEU A 374 -1.28 10.69 -19.48
CA LEU A 374 -0.77 10.04 -20.69
C LEU A 374 0.70 9.66 -20.53
N ARG A 375 1.53 10.49 -19.90
CA ARG A 375 2.94 10.16 -19.63
C ARG A 375 3.08 8.88 -18.82
N VAL A 376 2.30 8.71 -17.75
CA VAL A 376 2.34 7.48 -16.94
C VAL A 376 1.86 6.28 -17.78
N LYS A 377 0.78 6.42 -18.55
CA LYS A 377 0.27 5.34 -19.41
C LYS A 377 1.25 4.92 -20.50
N PHE A 378 1.96 5.86 -21.13
CA PHE A 378 3.00 5.54 -22.11
C PHE A 378 4.24 4.95 -21.44
N ALA A 379 4.68 5.47 -20.28
CA ALA A 379 5.81 4.91 -19.53
C ALA A 379 5.56 3.45 -19.10
N LEU A 380 4.31 3.12 -18.79
CA LEU A 380 3.84 1.77 -18.48
C LEU A 380 3.83 0.82 -19.70
N GLY A 381 3.91 1.34 -20.93
CA GLY A 381 3.70 0.57 -22.16
C GLY A 381 2.25 0.18 -22.41
N LEU A 382 1.30 0.85 -21.74
CA LEU A 382 -0.13 0.47 -21.72
C LEU A 382 -0.80 0.64 -23.09
N PHE A 383 -0.34 1.56 -23.93
CA PHE A 383 -0.84 1.72 -25.30
C PHE A 383 -0.44 0.56 -26.22
N ASP A 384 0.69 -0.07 -25.94
CA ASP A 384 1.28 -1.10 -26.79
C ASP A 384 0.79 -2.49 -26.36
N LYS A 385 0.54 -2.68 -25.05
CA LYS A 385 -0.08 -3.88 -24.47
C LYS A 385 -1.22 -3.50 -23.52
N PRO A 386 -2.41 -3.17 -24.05
CA PRO A 386 -3.52 -2.69 -23.23
C PRO A 386 -4.29 -3.80 -22.52
N LEU A 387 -4.33 -5.01 -23.08
CA LEU A 387 -5.03 -6.15 -22.51
C LEU A 387 -4.12 -6.95 -21.58
N ALA A 388 -4.69 -7.43 -20.48
CA ALA A 388 -4.05 -8.39 -19.60
C ALA A 388 -4.13 -9.80 -20.20
N ASP A 389 -3.17 -10.64 -19.83
CA ASP A 389 -3.13 -12.06 -20.16
C ASP A 389 -2.82 -12.90 -18.91
N LEU A 390 -2.85 -14.23 -19.05
CA LEU A 390 -2.64 -15.18 -17.95
C LEU A 390 -1.18 -15.65 -17.82
N SER A 391 -0.23 -15.01 -18.51
CA SER A 391 1.18 -15.43 -18.49
C SER A 391 1.85 -15.31 -17.12
N LEU A 392 1.24 -14.56 -16.20
CA LEU A 392 1.70 -14.39 -14.82
C LEU A 392 0.74 -14.96 -13.78
N ALA A 393 -0.31 -15.68 -14.19
CA ALA A 393 -1.31 -16.22 -13.26
C ALA A 393 -0.70 -17.16 -12.21
N ASP A 394 0.40 -17.85 -12.56
CA ASP A 394 1.19 -18.72 -11.68
C ASP A 394 1.98 -17.97 -10.59
N GLN A 395 2.08 -16.64 -10.68
CA GLN A 395 2.75 -15.83 -9.67
C GLN A 395 1.87 -15.57 -8.45
N LEU A 396 0.55 -15.72 -8.55
CA LEU A 396 -0.38 -15.46 -7.45
C LEU A 396 -0.19 -16.48 -6.31
N GLY A 397 0.21 -16.02 -5.13
CA GLY A 397 0.44 -16.90 -3.98
C GLY A 397 1.60 -17.87 -4.15
N LYS A 398 2.58 -17.55 -5.01
CA LYS A 398 3.70 -18.42 -5.36
C LYS A 398 4.53 -18.78 -4.13
N LYS A 399 5.04 -20.01 -4.05
CA LYS A 399 5.81 -20.50 -2.90
C LYS A 399 7.00 -19.59 -2.57
N GLU A 400 7.75 -19.14 -3.57
CA GLU A 400 8.91 -18.28 -3.37
C GLU A 400 8.55 -16.93 -2.77
N HIS A 401 7.36 -16.39 -3.10
CA HIS A 401 6.86 -15.16 -2.49
C HIS A 401 6.45 -15.39 -1.04
N ARG A 402 5.88 -16.55 -0.73
CA ARG A 402 5.57 -16.97 0.65
C ARG A 402 6.83 -17.19 1.48
N GLU A 403 7.88 -17.80 0.93
CA GLU A 403 9.17 -17.90 1.64
C GLU A 403 9.79 -16.52 1.89
N LEU A 404 9.65 -15.57 0.95
CA LEU A 404 10.05 -14.18 1.16
C LEU A 404 9.21 -13.50 2.24
N ALA A 405 7.89 -13.74 2.29
CA ALA A 405 7.02 -13.23 3.34
C ALA A 405 7.38 -13.85 4.71
N ARG A 406 7.70 -15.15 4.77
CA ARG A 406 8.23 -15.82 5.97
C ARG A 406 9.55 -15.21 6.45
N GLU A 407 10.48 -14.91 5.53
CA GLU A 407 11.72 -14.16 5.83
C GLU A 407 11.38 -12.79 6.44
N ALA A 408 10.45 -12.05 5.83
CA ALA A 408 10.04 -10.75 6.31
C ALA A 408 9.38 -10.82 7.69
N VAL A 409 8.54 -11.83 7.94
CA VAL A 409 7.95 -12.08 9.26
C VAL A 409 9.05 -12.22 10.29
N ARG A 410 10.00 -13.15 10.09
CA ARG A 410 11.05 -13.43 11.09
C ARG A 410 11.88 -12.19 11.41
N LYS A 411 12.27 -11.43 10.38
CA LYS A 411 13.07 -10.20 10.52
C LYS A 411 12.28 -9.06 11.15
N SER A 412 10.95 -9.08 11.08
CA SER A 412 10.10 -8.04 11.66
C SER A 412 9.90 -8.17 13.17
N LEU A 413 10.07 -9.38 13.71
CA LEU A 413 9.76 -9.65 15.11
C LEU A 413 10.75 -8.98 16.05
N VAL A 414 10.23 -8.26 17.04
CA VAL A 414 11.03 -7.57 18.04
C VAL A 414 10.85 -8.26 19.39
N LEU A 415 11.95 -8.81 19.91
CA LEU A 415 11.97 -9.39 21.25
C LEU A 415 12.09 -8.28 22.29
N LEU A 416 11.06 -8.11 23.12
CA LEU A 416 10.97 -7.03 24.10
C LEU A 416 11.39 -7.47 25.50
N LYS A 417 11.20 -8.74 25.82
CA LYS A 417 11.54 -9.35 27.11
C LYS A 417 11.88 -10.82 26.92
N ASN A 418 12.88 -11.33 27.65
CA ASN A 418 13.27 -12.75 27.63
C ASN A 418 13.88 -13.22 28.97
N GLY A 419 13.07 -13.23 30.02
CA GLY A 419 13.45 -13.48 31.42
C GLY A 419 12.75 -12.48 32.35
N LYS A 420 12.31 -12.89 33.55
CA LYS A 420 11.64 -11.99 34.49
C LYS A 420 12.64 -11.11 35.25
N ASN A 421 13.78 -11.69 35.62
CA ASN A 421 14.88 -11.04 36.30
C ASN A 421 16.17 -11.15 35.47
N SER A 422 17.18 -10.34 35.80
CA SER A 422 18.49 -10.35 35.12
C SER A 422 19.21 -11.69 35.20
N ASP A 423 18.92 -12.49 36.23
CA ASP A 423 19.62 -13.73 36.55
C ASP A 423 18.85 -14.97 36.05
N ASP A 424 17.67 -14.78 35.45
CA ASP A 424 16.87 -15.88 34.92
C ASP A 424 17.50 -16.45 33.64
N VAL A 425 17.40 -17.76 33.45
CA VAL A 425 17.71 -18.39 32.17
C VAL A 425 16.70 -17.88 31.13
N PRO A 426 17.15 -17.33 29.98
CA PRO A 426 16.25 -16.88 28.92
C PRO A 426 15.27 -17.98 28.48
N LEU A 427 14.00 -17.61 28.26
CA LEU A 427 12.98 -18.57 27.82
C LEU A 427 13.10 -18.91 26.33
N LEU A 428 13.40 -17.92 25.49
CA LEU A 428 13.60 -18.10 24.06
C LEU A 428 15.09 -18.28 23.74
N PRO A 429 15.44 -19.19 22.81
CA PRO A 429 14.54 -20.04 22.02
C PRO A 429 13.93 -21.21 22.83
N LEU A 430 12.68 -21.58 22.50
CA LEU A 430 11.97 -22.70 23.11
C LEU A 430 12.49 -24.05 22.60
N PRO A 431 12.56 -25.10 23.44
CA PRO A 431 12.92 -26.42 22.97
C PRO A 431 11.78 -27.02 22.14
N LYS A 432 12.09 -27.44 20.91
CA LYS A 432 11.13 -28.11 20.00
C LYS A 432 10.59 -29.43 20.56
N LYS A 433 11.38 -30.11 21.39
CA LYS A 433 11.00 -31.34 22.07
C LYS A 433 10.63 -31.06 23.53
N ALA A 434 9.37 -31.30 23.87
CA ALA A 434 8.83 -31.19 25.22
C ALA A 434 7.70 -32.22 25.36
N PRO A 435 7.41 -32.75 26.57
CA PRO A 435 6.29 -33.68 26.74
C PRO A 435 4.95 -33.09 26.26
N ARG A 436 4.67 -31.84 26.66
CA ARG A 436 3.42 -31.15 26.35
C ARG A 436 3.58 -29.64 26.43
N ILE A 437 2.98 -28.92 25.49
CA ILE A 437 2.99 -27.46 25.44
C ILE A 437 1.58 -26.91 25.27
N LEU A 438 1.35 -25.68 25.74
CA LEU A 438 0.10 -24.95 25.55
C LEU A 438 0.27 -23.86 24.50
N VAL A 439 -0.65 -23.79 23.54
CA VAL A 439 -0.84 -22.62 22.68
C VAL A 439 -2.21 -22.01 23.02
N ALA A 440 -2.23 -20.72 23.35
CA ALA A 440 -3.43 -20.03 23.78
C ALA A 440 -3.58 -18.64 23.14
N GLY A 441 -4.74 -18.03 23.33
CA GLY A 441 -5.05 -16.67 22.90
C GLY A 441 -5.82 -16.60 21.58
N SER A 442 -6.64 -15.54 21.45
CA SER A 442 -7.56 -15.27 20.33
C SER A 442 -6.88 -15.17 18.96
N HIS A 443 -5.57 -14.91 18.94
CA HIS A 443 -4.82 -14.67 17.70
C HIS A 443 -3.99 -15.89 17.27
N ALA A 444 -3.94 -16.97 18.07
CA ALA A 444 -3.09 -18.11 17.77
C ALA A 444 -3.52 -18.88 16.52
N HIS A 445 -4.83 -19.02 16.27
CA HIS A 445 -5.38 -19.75 15.13
C HIS A 445 -6.36 -18.91 14.30
N ASN A 446 -5.99 -17.64 14.05
CA ASN A 446 -6.84 -16.71 13.31
C ASN A 446 -6.04 -15.98 12.21
N MET A 447 -6.20 -16.45 10.96
CA MET A 447 -5.49 -15.90 9.80
C MET A 447 -5.81 -14.42 9.57
N GLY A 448 -7.08 -14.04 9.69
CA GLY A 448 -7.48 -12.65 9.50
C GLY A 448 -6.86 -11.71 10.55
N TYR A 449 -6.76 -12.15 11.80
CA TYR A 449 -6.15 -11.35 12.87
C TYR A 449 -4.65 -11.15 12.70
N GLN A 450 -3.90 -12.18 12.26
CA GLN A 450 -2.46 -12.00 11.97
C GLN A 450 -2.17 -11.19 10.71
N CYS A 451 -3.14 -11.07 9.79
CA CYS A 451 -3.00 -10.20 8.61
C CYS A 451 -3.40 -8.74 8.89
N GLY A 452 -4.41 -8.52 9.73
CA GLY A 452 -4.90 -7.17 10.06
C GLY A 452 -5.80 -6.55 8.98
N GLY A 453 -5.89 -5.21 8.98
CA GLY A 453 -6.64 -4.45 7.99
C GLY A 453 -6.09 -4.61 6.57
N TRP A 454 -6.87 -4.16 5.58
CA TRP A 454 -6.51 -4.28 4.17
C TRP A 454 -6.19 -5.72 3.72
N THR A 455 -6.87 -6.72 4.27
CA THR A 455 -6.70 -8.12 3.84
C THR A 455 -8.05 -8.71 3.46
N ILE A 456 -8.23 -9.05 2.18
CA ILE A 456 -9.47 -9.47 1.52
C ILE A 456 -10.56 -8.39 1.55
N GLU A 457 -10.91 -7.91 2.74
CA GLU A 457 -11.85 -6.82 2.99
C GLU A 457 -11.10 -5.56 3.46
N TRP A 458 -11.73 -4.39 3.31
CA TRP A 458 -11.14 -3.10 3.70
C TRP A 458 -10.65 -3.08 5.16
N TYR A 459 -11.50 -3.49 6.10
CA TYR A 459 -11.16 -3.53 7.53
C TYR A 459 -10.49 -4.84 7.96
N GLY A 460 -10.20 -5.75 7.03
CA GLY A 460 -9.82 -7.12 7.33
C GLY A 460 -11.00 -7.97 7.83
N GLY A 461 -10.71 -9.13 8.42
CA GLY A 461 -11.72 -10.06 8.89
C GLY A 461 -11.21 -11.05 9.95
N SER A 462 -12.09 -11.90 10.44
CA SER A 462 -11.78 -12.96 11.41
C SER A 462 -11.77 -14.34 10.73
N GLY A 463 -10.97 -15.26 11.26
CA GLY A 463 -10.92 -16.65 10.82
C GLY A 463 -10.04 -16.87 9.59
N ARG A 464 -10.30 -17.94 8.84
CA ARG A 464 -9.53 -18.31 7.64
C ARG A 464 -10.06 -17.58 6.39
N ILE A 465 -9.73 -16.30 6.28
CA ILE A 465 -10.18 -15.42 5.18
C ILE A 465 -9.41 -15.65 3.87
N THR A 466 -8.17 -16.16 3.94
CA THR A 466 -7.31 -16.46 2.79
C THR A 466 -6.41 -17.67 3.08
N ALA A 467 -5.60 -18.06 2.10
CA ALA A 467 -4.59 -19.11 2.25
C ALA A 467 -3.35 -18.61 3.02
N GLY A 468 -2.82 -19.45 3.88
CA GLY A 468 -1.64 -19.18 4.70
C GLY A 468 -1.55 -20.14 5.88
N THR A 469 -0.51 -19.96 6.69
CA THR A 469 -0.23 -20.72 7.89
C THR A 469 -0.47 -19.86 9.12
N THR A 470 -1.38 -20.27 9.99
CA THR A 470 -1.59 -19.60 11.29
C THR A 470 -0.42 -19.87 12.25
N ILE A 471 -0.26 -19.04 13.28
CA ILE A 471 0.79 -19.24 14.30
C ILE A 471 0.66 -20.63 14.98
N LEU A 472 -0.56 -21.09 15.30
CA LEU A 472 -0.79 -22.43 15.84
C LEU A 472 -0.34 -23.53 14.87
N GLU A 473 -0.68 -23.40 13.58
CA GLU A 473 -0.27 -24.39 12.57
C GLU A 473 1.24 -24.43 12.43
N ALA A 474 1.89 -23.26 12.41
CA ALA A 474 3.33 -23.14 12.40
C ALA A 474 4.01 -23.79 13.61
N ILE A 475 3.46 -23.60 14.81
CA ILE A 475 3.98 -24.24 16.03
C ILE A 475 3.86 -25.77 15.90
N ARG A 476 2.70 -26.28 15.48
CA ARG A 476 2.47 -27.72 15.29
C ARG A 476 3.43 -28.34 14.26
N SER A 477 3.78 -27.63 13.20
CA SER A 477 4.72 -28.12 12.19
C SER A 477 6.20 -28.00 12.61
N THR A 478 6.50 -27.24 13.67
CA THR A 478 7.89 -26.95 14.09
C THR A 478 8.37 -27.83 15.23
N VAL A 479 7.47 -28.23 16.14
CA VAL A 479 7.83 -29.07 17.29
C VAL A 479 8.16 -30.50 16.89
N ASP A 480 8.89 -31.21 17.77
CA ASP A 480 9.15 -32.64 17.63
C ASP A 480 7.81 -33.41 17.55
N PRO A 481 7.67 -34.44 16.69
CA PRO A 481 6.43 -35.21 16.57
C PRO A 481 5.96 -35.87 17.89
N ALA A 482 6.84 -36.06 18.87
CA ALA A 482 6.50 -36.56 20.20
C ALA A 482 5.97 -35.47 21.15
N THR A 483 6.04 -34.19 20.79
CA THR A 483 5.52 -33.08 21.59
C THR A 483 4.02 -32.95 21.42
N GLU A 484 3.25 -33.09 22.51
CA GLU A 484 1.82 -32.83 22.49
C GLU A 484 1.52 -31.33 22.49
N VAL A 485 0.83 -30.82 21.45
CA VAL A 485 0.41 -29.42 21.35
C VAL A 485 -1.07 -29.27 21.70
N VAL A 486 -1.34 -28.76 22.90
CA VAL A 486 -2.71 -28.44 23.34
C VAL A 486 -3.04 -27.01 22.92
N PHE A 487 -4.16 -26.82 22.22
CA PHE A 487 -4.68 -25.50 21.88
C PHE A 487 -5.95 -25.20 22.69
N SER A 488 -5.96 -24.06 23.37
CA SER A 488 -7.17 -23.51 24.01
C SER A 488 -7.15 -21.99 23.89
N GLU A 489 -8.11 -21.42 23.16
CA GLU A 489 -8.13 -19.98 22.88
C GLU A 489 -8.17 -19.15 24.18
N ASN A 490 -9.00 -19.55 25.16
CA ASN A 490 -9.08 -18.90 26.46
C ASN A 490 -9.18 -19.98 27.55
N PRO A 491 -8.03 -20.50 28.03
CA PRO A 491 -8.00 -21.60 28.98
C PRO A 491 -8.56 -21.18 30.35
N ASP A 492 -9.25 -22.12 30.99
CA ASP A 492 -9.71 -21.99 32.36
C ASP A 492 -8.64 -22.47 33.36
N ALA A 493 -8.95 -22.37 34.65
CA ALA A 493 -8.03 -22.76 35.73
C ALA A 493 -7.86 -24.29 35.84
N ASP A 494 -8.78 -25.09 35.31
CA ASP A 494 -8.73 -26.55 35.41
C ASP A 494 -7.69 -27.07 34.41
N LEU A 495 -7.74 -26.60 33.16
CA LEU A 495 -6.73 -26.92 32.16
C LEU A 495 -5.31 -26.57 32.62
N LEU A 496 -5.13 -25.45 33.33
CA LEU A 496 -3.81 -24.98 33.75
C LEU A 496 -3.26 -25.71 34.99
N ARG A 497 -4.11 -26.30 35.83
CA ARG A 497 -3.68 -27.01 37.05
C ARG A 497 -3.26 -28.46 36.80
N ASP A 498 -3.95 -29.14 35.88
CA ASP A 498 -3.93 -30.61 35.83
C ASP A 498 -3.06 -31.19 34.69
N HIS A 499 -2.41 -30.33 33.89
CA HIS A 499 -1.83 -30.76 32.60
C HIS A 499 -0.31 -30.60 32.44
N ASP A 500 0.41 -30.12 33.46
CA ASP A 500 1.88 -29.98 33.54
C ASP A 500 2.56 -29.57 32.22
N PHE A 501 2.24 -28.36 31.75
CA PHE A 501 2.80 -27.81 30.52
C PHE A 501 4.26 -27.37 30.72
N SER A 502 5.15 -27.78 29.80
CA SER A 502 6.56 -27.35 29.84
C SER A 502 6.72 -25.84 29.64
N TYR A 503 5.88 -25.26 28.77
CA TYR A 503 5.75 -23.82 28.55
C TYR A 503 4.45 -23.52 27.80
N ALA A 504 4.08 -22.24 27.76
CA ALA A 504 2.94 -21.75 27.02
C ALA A 504 3.31 -20.64 26.02
N ILE A 505 2.64 -20.63 24.87
CA ILE A 505 2.70 -19.57 23.86
C ILE A 505 1.34 -18.89 23.81
N VAL A 506 1.25 -17.64 24.25
CA VAL A 506 0.01 -16.86 24.30
C VAL A 506 0.02 -15.83 23.18
N VAL A 507 -0.86 -15.98 22.20
CA VAL A 507 -0.93 -15.10 21.03
C VAL A 507 -2.19 -14.23 21.12
N VAL A 508 -2.00 -12.93 21.33
CA VAL A 508 -3.09 -11.95 21.56
C VAL A 508 -2.75 -10.64 20.86
N GLY A 509 -3.72 -9.74 20.73
CA GLY A 509 -3.50 -8.56 19.91
C GLY A 509 -4.69 -7.62 19.75
N GLU A 510 -4.60 -6.77 18.74
CA GLU A 510 -5.71 -5.93 18.25
C GLU A 510 -6.56 -6.73 17.26
N HIS A 511 -7.85 -6.43 17.13
CA HIS A 511 -8.62 -6.88 15.96
C HIS A 511 -8.17 -6.12 14.70
N PRO A 512 -8.42 -6.65 13.49
CA PRO A 512 -8.23 -5.90 12.25
C PRO A 512 -9.01 -4.58 12.23
N TYR A 513 -8.37 -3.55 11.71
CA TYR A 513 -8.94 -2.23 11.49
C TYR A 513 -8.22 -1.54 10.32
N ALA A 514 -8.85 -0.51 9.76
CA ALA A 514 -8.21 0.39 8.80
C ALA A 514 -8.77 1.80 9.00
N GLU A 515 -7.93 2.80 8.74
CA GLU A 515 -8.35 4.22 8.70
C GLU A 515 -9.03 4.65 10.00
N THR A 516 -10.11 5.43 9.91
CA THR A 516 -10.84 5.97 11.07
C THR A 516 -11.34 4.89 12.02
N PHE A 517 -11.63 3.68 11.52
CA PHE A 517 -12.08 2.58 12.38
C PHE A 517 -10.98 2.07 13.33
N GLY A 518 -9.71 2.36 13.01
CA GLY A 518 -8.57 2.06 13.85
C GLY A 518 -8.17 3.18 14.82
N ASP A 519 -8.77 4.36 14.74
CA ASP A 519 -8.42 5.44 15.66
C ASP A 519 -8.78 5.03 17.10
N SER A 520 -7.81 5.11 18.01
CA SER A 520 -7.99 4.65 19.38
C SER A 520 -7.23 5.51 20.36
N LEU A 521 -7.95 6.06 21.36
CA LEU A 521 -7.35 6.88 22.42
C LEU A 521 -6.81 6.04 23.59
N ASN A 522 -7.21 4.77 23.71
CA ASN A 522 -6.83 3.92 24.84
C ASN A 522 -5.71 2.91 24.50
N LEU A 523 -5.56 2.54 23.22
CA LEU A 523 -4.53 1.62 22.72
C LEU A 523 -4.40 0.32 23.54
N THR A 524 -5.53 -0.28 23.94
CA THR A 524 -5.58 -1.52 24.72
C THR A 524 -5.80 -2.76 23.85
N LEU A 525 -5.28 -3.91 24.29
CA LEU A 525 -5.50 -5.20 23.65
C LEU A 525 -6.99 -5.60 23.61
N ALA A 526 -7.39 -6.35 22.59
CA ALA A 526 -8.74 -6.91 22.52
C ALA A 526 -8.95 -7.97 23.63
N ALA A 527 -10.15 -7.99 24.21
CA ALA A 527 -10.56 -9.06 25.12
C ALA A 527 -10.91 -10.34 24.32
N PRO A 528 -10.61 -11.56 24.82
CA PRO A 528 -10.10 -11.89 26.16
C PRO A 528 -8.55 -11.84 26.33
N GLY A 529 -7.80 -11.05 25.56
CA GLY A 529 -6.33 -11.01 25.60
C GLY A 529 -5.70 -10.74 26.99
N PRO A 530 -5.99 -9.61 27.65
CA PRO A 530 -5.46 -9.32 28.99
C PRO A 530 -5.68 -10.42 30.03
N THR A 531 -6.90 -10.98 30.06
CA THR A 531 -7.26 -12.05 30.99
C THR A 531 -6.57 -13.36 30.65
N THR A 532 -6.40 -13.69 29.37
CA THR A 532 -5.66 -14.88 28.94
C THR A 532 -4.18 -14.78 29.32
N ILE A 533 -3.55 -13.62 29.13
CA ILE A 533 -2.17 -13.38 29.58
C ILE A 533 -2.05 -13.65 31.08
N GLN A 534 -2.87 -13.00 31.90
CA GLN A 534 -2.77 -13.12 33.36
C GLN A 534 -2.95 -14.57 33.85
N ARG A 535 -3.94 -15.28 33.29
CA ARG A 535 -4.22 -16.67 33.69
C ARG A 535 -3.09 -17.61 33.30
N VAL A 536 -2.67 -17.58 32.04
CA VAL A 536 -1.68 -18.53 31.51
C VAL A 536 -0.29 -18.26 32.10
N CYS A 537 0.17 -17.00 32.03
CA CYS A 537 1.50 -16.61 32.52
C CYS A 537 1.62 -16.64 34.05
N GLY A 538 0.49 -16.60 34.76
CA GLY A 538 0.46 -16.81 36.21
C GLY A 538 0.61 -18.27 36.61
N ALA A 539 0.35 -19.22 35.71
CA ALA A 539 0.36 -20.66 35.99
C ALA A 539 1.54 -21.41 35.35
N VAL A 540 1.98 -20.99 34.16
CA VAL A 540 2.99 -21.67 33.35
C VAL A 540 3.97 -20.63 32.81
N LYS A 541 5.26 -20.99 32.67
CA LYS A 541 6.23 -20.14 31.96
C LYS A 541 5.70 -19.81 30.57
N CYS A 542 5.59 -18.52 30.25
CA CYS A 542 4.92 -18.10 29.03
C CYS A 542 5.76 -17.14 28.17
N VAL A 543 5.64 -17.31 26.86
CA VAL A 543 5.92 -16.24 25.90
C VAL A 543 4.62 -15.63 25.42
N VAL A 544 4.52 -14.30 25.46
CA VAL A 544 3.41 -13.56 24.85
C VAL A 544 3.84 -13.03 23.50
N VAL A 545 3.07 -13.37 22.46
CA VAL A 545 3.25 -12.88 21.09
C VAL A 545 2.13 -11.88 20.80
N LEU A 546 2.52 -10.62 20.61
CA LEU A 546 1.61 -9.51 20.33
C LEU A 546 1.41 -9.32 18.83
N VAL A 547 0.17 -9.49 18.37
CA VAL A 547 -0.25 -9.20 17.00
C VAL A 547 -0.96 -7.84 16.97
N THR A 548 -0.22 -6.76 16.68
CA THR A 548 -0.73 -5.39 16.78
C THR A 548 -0.25 -4.52 15.62
N GLY A 549 -1.03 -3.52 15.22
CA GLY A 549 -0.62 -2.57 14.18
C GLY A 549 0.35 -1.48 14.68
N ARG A 550 0.63 -1.47 15.98
CA ARG A 550 1.28 -0.36 16.69
C ARG A 550 1.66 -0.77 18.13
N PRO A 551 2.46 0.04 18.84
CA PRO A 551 2.60 -0.06 20.28
C PRO A 551 1.24 0.08 20.99
N VAL A 552 1.03 -0.75 22.01
CA VAL A 552 -0.19 -0.81 22.82
C VAL A 552 0.16 -0.85 24.30
N VAL A 553 -0.82 -0.58 25.18
CA VAL A 553 -0.66 -0.70 26.63
C VAL A 553 -0.26 -2.13 27.00
N ILE A 554 0.97 -2.30 27.48
CA ILE A 554 1.51 -3.63 27.84
C ILE A 554 2.19 -3.67 29.22
N GLU A 555 2.65 -2.52 29.73
CA GLU A 555 3.36 -2.40 31.01
C GLU A 555 2.68 -3.13 32.18
N PRO A 556 1.34 -3.07 32.37
CA PRO A 556 0.66 -3.74 33.49
C PRO A 556 0.81 -5.27 33.51
N TYR A 557 1.18 -5.88 32.39
CA TYR A 557 1.29 -7.32 32.25
C TYR A 557 2.75 -7.81 32.22
N LEU A 558 3.73 -6.90 32.15
CA LEU A 558 5.14 -7.28 32.01
C LEU A 558 5.64 -8.13 33.17
N THR A 559 5.14 -7.95 34.39
CA THR A 559 5.61 -8.68 35.58
C THR A 559 5.24 -10.16 35.57
N VAL A 560 4.14 -10.55 34.91
CA VAL A 560 3.70 -11.94 34.83
C VAL A 560 4.32 -12.70 33.66
N MET A 561 4.72 -12.01 32.59
CA MET A 561 5.31 -12.61 31.39
C MET A 561 6.77 -13.01 31.59
N ASP A 562 7.18 -14.16 31.06
CA ASP A 562 8.60 -14.54 31.01
C ASP A 562 9.26 -13.97 29.74
N ALA A 563 8.60 -14.08 28.59
CA ALA A 563 9.04 -13.44 27.34
C ALA A 563 7.92 -12.66 26.64
N LEU A 564 8.29 -11.62 25.89
CA LEU A 564 7.37 -10.77 25.14
C LEU A 564 7.93 -10.49 23.74
N VAL A 565 7.15 -10.80 22.71
CA VAL A 565 7.49 -10.58 21.30
C VAL A 565 6.45 -9.67 20.67
N ALA A 566 6.88 -8.58 20.05
CA ALA A 566 6.05 -7.80 19.15
C ALA A 566 6.14 -8.40 17.74
N ALA A 567 5.04 -8.99 17.27
CA ALA A 567 4.95 -9.62 15.95
C ALA A 567 4.32 -8.71 14.89
N TRP A 568 3.83 -7.54 15.29
CA TRP A 568 3.14 -6.60 14.43
C TRP A 568 1.90 -7.23 13.77
N LEU A 569 1.68 -6.99 12.49
CA LEU A 569 0.72 -7.71 11.66
C LEU A 569 1.51 -8.55 10.63
N PRO A 570 1.89 -9.79 10.96
CA PRO A 570 2.88 -10.56 10.18
C PRO A 570 2.37 -11.07 8.82
N GLY A 571 1.07 -11.03 8.54
CA GLY A 571 0.55 -11.51 7.26
C GLY A 571 0.34 -13.03 7.22
N SER A 572 0.44 -13.66 6.04
CA SER A 572 -0.05 -15.03 5.82
C SER A 572 0.89 -16.13 6.30
N GLU A 573 2.16 -15.80 6.59
CA GLU A 573 3.23 -16.80 6.78
C GLU A 573 3.63 -16.90 8.26
N GLY A 574 2.71 -17.40 9.09
CA GLY A 574 2.91 -17.56 10.54
C GLY A 574 4.10 -18.46 10.92
N GLN A 575 4.63 -19.24 9.98
CA GLN A 575 5.86 -20.00 10.15
C GLN A 575 7.06 -19.11 10.50
N GLY A 576 7.12 -17.87 10.00
CA GLY A 576 8.19 -16.94 10.37
C GLY A 576 8.20 -16.58 11.86
N VAL A 577 7.06 -16.71 12.56
CA VAL A 577 6.98 -16.56 14.02
C VAL A 577 7.59 -17.76 14.72
N ALA A 578 7.23 -18.97 14.30
CA ALA A 578 7.79 -20.19 14.87
C ALA A 578 9.31 -20.30 14.63
N ASP A 579 9.80 -19.85 13.47
CA ASP A 579 11.22 -19.87 13.13
C ASP A 579 12.09 -19.24 14.23
N VAL A 580 11.69 -18.09 14.79
CA VAL A 580 12.47 -17.41 15.84
C VAL A 580 12.11 -17.85 17.25
N LEU A 581 10.85 -18.24 17.50
CA LEU A 581 10.45 -18.75 18.82
C LEU A 581 11.19 -20.05 19.17
N PHE A 582 11.48 -20.89 18.18
CA PHE A 582 12.17 -22.18 18.35
C PHE A 582 13.63 -22.16 17.92
N GLY A 583 14.19 -20.99 17.59
CA GLY A 583 15.61 -20.82 17.33
C GLY A 583 16.10 -21.36 15.97
N ASP A 584 15.24 -21.55 14.98
CA ASP A 584 15.69 -21.76 13.59
C ASP A 584 16.29 -20.48 12.99
N SER A 585 16.01 -19.32 13.60
CA SER A 585 16.67 -18.05 13.31
C SER A 585 16.70 -17.17 14.56
N GLY A 586 17.65 -16.24 14.61
CA GLY A 586 17.77 -15.27 15.69
C GLY A 586 16.76 -14.13 15.58
N PHE A 587 16.32 -13.58 16.72
CA PHE A 587 15.63 -12.29 16.73
C PHE A 587 16.59 -11.18 16.30
N THR A 588 16.18 -10.40 15.29
CA THR A 588 16.98 -9.29 14.73
C THR A 588 16.20 -7.98 14.60
N GLY A 589 14.87 -8.04 14.69
CA GLY A 589 14.02 -6.86 14.56
C GLY A 589 14.27 -5.84 15.65
N ARG A 590 14.18 -4.56 15.28
CA ARG A 590 14.32 -3.42 16.19
C ARG A 590 13.11 -2.53 16.10
N LEU A 591 12.59 -2.07 17.23
CA LEU A 591 11.41 -1.22 17.31
C LEU A 591 11.51 -0.06 16.31
N PRO A 592 10.61 0.05 15.33
CA PRO A 592 10.54 1.18 14.41
C PRO A 592 9.72 2.34 14.98
N ARG A 593 9.22 2.17 16.21
CA ARG A 593 8.41 3.14 16.93
C ARG A 593 8.77 3.11 18.41
N THR A 594 8.60 4.22 19.08
CA THR A 594 8.65 4.33 20.52
C THR A 594 7.48 3.56 21.14
N TRP A 595 7.77 2.72 22.15
CA TRP A 595 6.73 2.09 22.97
C TRP A 595 6.50 2.94 24.22
N PHE A 596 5.28 3.47 24.37
CA PHE A 596 4.90 4.32 25.50
C PHE A 596 4.61 3.50 26.77
N ARG A 597 4.73 4.14 27.94
CA ARG A 597 4.27 3.60 29.24
C ARG A 597 2.77 3.79 29.40
N SER A 598 2.32 5.04 29.20
CA SER A 598 0.91 5.43 29.22
C SER A 598 0.53 6.21 27.96
N VAL A 599 -0.73 6.08 27.53
CA VAL A 599 -1.29 6.87 26.42
C VAL A 599 -1.29 8.37 26.71
N ASP A 600 -1.21 8.78 27.99
CA ASP A 600 -1.13 10.18 28.40
C ASP A 600 0.19 10.85 28.00
N GLN A 601 1.23 10.06 27.71
CA GLN A 601 2.50 10.57 27.18
C GLN A 601 2.38 11.01 25.72
N LEU A 602 1.32 10.59 25.01
CA LEU A 602 1.23 10.76 23.56
C LEU A 602 0.77 12.18 23.14
N PRO A 603 1.37 12.78 22.10
CA PRO A 603 2.44 12.22 21.28
C PRO A 603 3.82 12.31 21.97
N MET A 604 4.60 11.24 21.83
CA MET A 604 5.99 11.16 22.31
C MET A 604 6.80 10.31 21.31
N ASN A 605 7.86 10.89 20.77
CA ASN A 605 8.69 10.28 19.75
C ASN A 605 10.17 10.48 20.08
N ALA A 606 11.04 9.66 19.48
CA ALA A 606 12.48 9.79 19.67
C ALA A 606 12.98 11.19 19.31
N GLY A 607 13.73 11.80 20.23
CA GLY A 607 14.26 13.16 20.12
C GLY A 607 13.42 14.25 20.83
N ASP A 608 12.23 13.92 21.33
CA ASP A 608 11.41 14.87 22.10
C ASP A 608 12.06 15.18 23.47
N PRO A 609 11.94 16.42 24.01
CA PRO A 609 12.51 16.76 25.32
C PRO A 609 11.95 15.95 26.50
N HIS A 610 10.69 15.50 26.40
CA HIS A 610 9.97 14.72 27.41
C HIS A 610 10.00 13.21 27.13
N TYR A 611 11.03 12.71 26.44
CA TYR A 611 11.14 11.32 26.01
C TYR A 611 11.39 10.34 27.18
N ASP A 612 10.32 9.67 27.64
CA ASP A 612 10.34 8.62 28.68
C ASP A 612 9.60 7.35 28.18
N PRO A 613 10.23 6.59 27.28
CA PRO A 613 9.61 5.40 26.71
C PRO A 613 9.66 4.19 27.66
N LEU A 614 8.70 3.28 27.52
CA LEU A 614 8.81 1.93 28.07
C LEU A 614 9.92 1.15 27.32
N PHE A 615 9.88 1.22 25.99
CA PHE A 615 10.94 0.72 25.11
C PHE A 615 11.26 1.78 24.05
N PRO A 616 12.51 2.27 23.98
CA PRO A 616 12.86 3.34 23.04
C PRO A 616 12.86 2.86 21.59
N LEU A 617 12.75 3.79 20.65
CA LEU A 617 12.98 3.54 19.23
C LEU A 617 14.32 2.81 19.04
N GLY A 618 14.33 1.74 18.25
CA GLY A 618 15.52 0.93 17.97
C GLY A 618 15.81 -0.17 18.99
N PHE A 619 15.04 -0.27 20.08
CA PHE A 619 15.14 -1.36 21.05
C PHE A 619 14.74 -2.71 20.43
N GLY A 620 15.40 -3.78 20.86
CA GLY A 620 15.10 -5.15 20.46
C GLY A 620 16.19 -6.06 20.96
N LEU A 621 15.83 -7.04 21.79
CA LEU A 621 16.75 -8.09 22.22
C LEU A 621 17.04 -9.05 21.06
N THR A 622 18.17 -9.72 21.12
CA THR A 622 18.59 -10.69 20.11
C THR A 622 18.67 -12.09 20.71
N THR A 623 18.52 -13.11 19.87
CA THR A 623 18.91 -14.49 20.19
C THR A 623 19.90 -14.96 19.13
N GLU A 624 20.83 -15.83 19.50
CA GLU A 624 21.79 -16.40 18.54
C GLU A 624 21.10 -17.47 17.67
N GLU A 625 21.54 -17.57 16.42
CA GLU A 625 21.25 -18.75 15.61
C GLU A 625 22.10 -19.92 16.14
N PRO A 626 21.55 -21.15 16.25
CA PRO A 626 22.35 -22.29 16.62
C PRO A 626 23.49 -22.41 15.61
N CYS A 627 24.74 -22.35 16.08
CA CYS A 627 25.90 -22.70 15.28
C CYS A 627 25.64 -24.10 14.71
N ILE A 628 25.47 -24.20 13.40
CA ILE A 628 25.58 -25.49 12.70
C ILE A 628 27.04 -25.88 12.86
N SER A 629 27.36 -26.67 13.88
CA SER A 629 28.59 -27.42 13.90
C SER A 629 28.52 -28.39 12.71
N ASP A 630 29.41 -28.22 11.75
CA ASP A 630 29.60 -29.17 10.64
C ASP A 630 29.65 -30.60 11.20
N VAL A 631 28.69 -31.44 10.78
CA VAL A 631 28.75 -32.91 10.92
C VAL A 631 28.59 -33.51 9.54
#